data_AF-A0A3A5AU49-F1
#
_entry.id   AF-A0A3A5AU49-F1
#
_cell.length_a   1.000
_cell.length_b   1.000
_cell.length_c   1.000
_cell.angle_alpha   90.00
_cell.angle_beta   90.00
_cell.angle_gamma   90.00
#
_symmetry.space_group_name_H-M   'P 1'
#
loop_
_entity.id
_entity.type
_entity.pdbx_description
1 polymer ?
#
loop_
_entity_poly.entity_id
_entity_poly.type
_entity_poly.pdbx_seq_one_letter_code
_entity_poly.pdbx_strand_id
1 'polypeptide(L)'
;MKPKSFNAISNKLVLPKRNQFIVQGWIMGSCTSPFPTHTHGLFQKDWPEFFIDPLAFGTEGNAQRIVAIHEFLSKPENRHLLDSVLQGNVVKVTDGDIFPGKTIDEPNTYCLREVPRSFQGAKMVYPAYQDETYPEGTKLRIVQIWVEGDDYAIEDDYYRGGVRW
;
A
#
# COMPACT_ATOMS: atom_id res chain seq x y z
N MET A 1 -8.93 1.98 39.94
CA MET A 1 -7.98 2.86 39.19
C MET A 1 -8.62 3.21 37.85
N LYS A 2 -8.77 4.49 37.51
CA LYS A 2 -9.24 4.90 36.17
C LYS A 2 -8.11 4.68 35.16
N PRO A 3 -8.34 4.05 34.01
CA PRO A 3 -7.33 3.98 32.97
C PRO A 3 -7.06 5.38 32.42
N LYS A 4 -5.78 5.76 32.35
CA LYS A 4 -5.33 6.99 31.71
C LYS A 4 -5.67 6.90 30.22
N SER A 5 -6.35 7.91 29.68
CA SER A 5 -6.55 8.08 28.25
C SER A 5 -5.19 8.26 27.57
N PHE A 6 -4.79 7.29 26.75
CA PHE A 6 -3.61 7.39 25.90
C PHE A 6 -4.05 7.86 24.52
N ASN A 7 -3.46 8.96 24.07
CA ASN A 7 -3.72 9.55 22.75
C ASN A 7 -3.20 8.62 21.65
N ALA A 8 -4.07 8.25 20.70
CA ALA A 8 -3.68 7.58 19.47
C ALA A 8 -2.77 8.51 18.65
N ILE A 9 -1.59 8.03 18.26
CA ILE A 9 -0.68 8.77 17.38
C ILE A 9 -0.99 8.35 15.95
N SER A 10 -1.84 9.12 15.26
CA SER A 10 -1.99 9.01 13.80
C SER A 10 -0.93 9.91 13.13
N ASN A 11 0.08 9.32 12.51
CA ASN A 11 1.01 10.09 11.70
C ASN A 11 0.45 10.22 10.28
N LYS A 12 -0.27 11.31 10.01
CA LYS A 12 -0.62 11.71 8.64
C LYS A 12 0.60 12.40 8.02
N LEU A 13 1.29 11.74 7.11
CA LEU A 13 2.28 12.42 6.28
C LEU A 13 1.54 13.25 5.23
N VAL A 14 1.50 14.57 5.39
CA VAL A 14 0.92 15.50 4.41
C VAL A 14 2.01 15.93 3.44
N LEU A 15 2.00 15.37 2.23
CA LEU A 15 2.94 15.75 1.17
C LEU A 15 2.63 17.15 0.60
N PRO A 16 3.64 17.89 0.09
CA PRO A 16 3.46 19.24 -0.45
C PRO A 16 2.46 19.30 -1.62
N LYS A 17 1.80 20.46 -1.75
CA LYS A 17 0.56 20.77 -2.49
C LYS A 17 0.37 20.27 -3.94
N ARG A 18 1.33 19.61 -4.59
CA ARG A 18 1.19 19.17 -6.00
C ARG A 18 0.59 17.77 -6.19
N ASN A 19 0.62 16.89 -5.18
CA ASN A 19 0.04 15.54 -5.26
C ASN A 19 -0.70 15.19 -3.96
N GLN A 20 -1.92 15.72 -3.76
CA GLN A 20 -2.72 15.39 -2.57
C GLN A 20 -3.30 13.97 -2.70
N PHE A 21 -2.67 12.99 -2.07
CA PHE A 21 -3.26 11.70 -1.68
C PHE A 21 -2.76 11.38 -0.28
N ILE A 22 -3.48 10.55 0.46
CA ILE A 22 -3.15 10.24 1.87
C ILE A 22 -2.54 8.86 1.91
N VAL A 23 -1.35 8.71 2.48
CA VAL A 23 -0.82 7.41 2.87
C VAL A 23 -1.13 7.19 4.36
N GLN A 24 -1.85 6.11 4.67
CA GLN A 24 -2.18 5.71 6.02
C GLN A 24 -1.41 4.44 6.38
N GLY A 25 -0.79 4.42 7.55
CA GLY A 25 -0.30 3.18 8.15
C GLY A 25 -0.63 3.19 9.64
N TRP A 26 -1.05 2.03 10.14
CA TRP A 26 -1.49 1.87 11.52
C TRP A 26 -0.72 0.72 12.17
N ILE A 27 0.11 1.05 13.16
CA ILE A 27 0.63 0.12 14.16
C ILE A 27 -0.01 0.55 15.49
N MET A 28 -1.12 -0.10 15.86
CA MET A 28 -1.90 0.28 17.05
C MET A 28 -1.51 -0.57 18.25
N GLY A 29 -1.01 0.04 19.33
CA GLY A 29 -0.68 -0.61 20.61
C GLY A 29 -1.88 -1.17 21.41
N SER A 30 -3.06 -1.33 20.80
CA SER A 30 -4.24 -1.94 21.46
C SER A 30 -5.23 -2.64 20.52
N CYS A 31 -4.95 -2.74 19.22
CA CYS A 31 -5.69 -3.62 18.31
C CYS A 31 -4.81 -4.84 18.05
N THR A 32 -5.38 -6.04 18.13
CA THR A 32 -4.67 -7.32 18.13
C THR A 32 -4.00 -7.69 16.79
N SER A 33 -3.96 -6.79 15.80
CA SER A 33 -3.38 -7.04 14.49
C SER A 33 -2.98 -5.74 13.74
N PRO A 34 -1.76 -5.66 13.16
CA PRO A 34 -1.36 -4.55 12.30
C PRO A 34 -2.12 -4.51 10.97
N PHE A 35 -2.35 -3.30 10.44
CA PHE A 35 -3.07 -3.08 9.16
C PHE A 35 -2.12 -2.67 8.05
N PRO A 36 -2.28 -3.20 6.82
CA PRO A 36 -1.44 -2.82 5.69
C PRO A 36 -1.37 -1.29 5.51
N THR A 37 -0.17 -0.79 5.20
CA THR A 37 0.01 0.62 4.89
C THR A 37 -0.51 0.87 3.49
N HIS A 38 -1.31 1.90 3.27
CA HIS A 38 -2.07 2.06 2.04
C HIS A 38 -2.36 3.51 1.68
N THR A 39 -2.73 3.74 0.42
CA THR A 39 -3.12 5.06 -0.09
C THR A 39 -4.63 5.26 -0.05
N HIS A 40 -5.06 6.52 -0.04
CA HIS A 40 -6.41 6.94 -0.39
C HIS A 40 -6.41 8.17 -1.29
N GLY A 41 -7.33 8.20 -2.25
CA GLY A 41 -7.60 9.34 -3.12
C GLY A 41 -6.78 9.34 -4.41
N LEU A 42 -6.02 8.28 -4.68
CA LEU A 42 -5.34 8.09 -5.95
C LEU A 42 -6.33 7.69 -7.05
N PHE A 43 -7.33 6.87 -6.71
CA PHE A 43 -8.39 6.47 -7.65
C PHE A 43 -9.14 7.64 -8.27
N GLN A 44 -9.33 8.74 -7.53
CA GLN A 44 -9.97 9.95 -8.05
C GLN A 44 -9.15 10.69 -9.13
N LYS A 45 -7.89 10.29 -9.33
CA LYS A 45 -6.98 10.83 -10.35
C LYS A 45 -6.65 9.81 -11.44
N ASP A 46 -7.50 8.79 -11.62
CA ASP A 46 -7.28 7.68 -12.56
C ASP A 46 -6.02 6.84 -12.27
N TRP A 47 -5.62 6.78 -10.99
CA TRP A 47 -4.53 5.95 -10.49
C TRP A 47 -5.08 4.83 -9.59
N PRO A 48 -4.50 3.62 -9.55
CA PRO A 48 -4.92 2.65 -8.55
C PRO A 48 -4.56 3.13 -7.14
N GLU A 49 -5.27 2.59 -6.16
CA GLU A 49 -4.81 2.66 -4.78
C GLU A 49 -3.74 1.59 -4.54
N PHE A 50 -2.76 1.89 -3.68
CA PHE A 50 -1.68 0.98 -3.32
C PHE A 50 -1.81 0.54 -1.87
N PHE A 51 -1.45 -0.70 -1.57
CA PHE A 51 -1.16 -1.14 -0.21
C PHE A 51 0.07 -2.04 -0.17
N ILE A 52 0.76 -2.02 0.97
CA ILE A 52 1.92 -2.85 1.28
C ILE A 52 1.72 -3.53 2.62
N ASP A 53 2.23 -4.76 2.73
CA ASP A 53 2.25 -5.52 3.97
C ASP A 53 2.76 -4.67 5.16
N PRO A 54 2.08 -4.66 6.32
CA PRO A 54 2.47 -3.79 7.41
C PRO A 54 3.74 -4.19 8.16
N LEU A 55 4.18 -5.45 8.02
CA LEU A 55 5.35 -5.99 8.68
C LEU A 55 6.62 -5.86 7.83
N ALA A 56 6.51 -5.58 6.52
CA ALA A 56 7.64 -5.44 5.61
C ALA A 56 8.72 -4.43 6.10
N PHE A 57 8.35 -3.18 6.38
CA PHE A 57 9.29 -2.14 6.83
C PHE A 57 8.74 -1.26 7.97
N GLY A 58 7.62 -1.67 8.58
CA GLY A 58 6.85 -0.84 9.52
C GLY A 58 6.18 0.37 8.84
N THR A 59 5.32 1.08 9.58
CA THR A 59 4.46 2.16 9.04
C THR A 59 5.22 3.22 8.24
N GLU A 60 6.28 3.79 8.83
CA GLU A 60 7.00 4.90 8.19
C GLU A 60 7.79 4.42 6.97
N GLY A 61 8.48 3.29 7.09
CA GLY A 61 9.25 2.71 6.00
C GLY A 61 8.36 2.33 4.81
N ASN A 62 7.21 1.74 5.08
CA ASN A 62 6.20 1.39 4.08
C ASN A 62 5.63 2.62 3.37
N ALA A 63 5.28 3.66 4.12
CA ALA A 63 4.71 4.87 3.54
C ALA A 63 5.68 5.56 2.58
N GLN A 64 6.96 5.66 2.96
CA GLN A 64 8.01 6.22 2.10
C GLN A 64 8.17 5.42 0.80
N ARG A 65 8.07 4.09 0.87
CA ARG A 65 8.19 3.20 -0.30
C ARG A 65 7.01 3.31 -1.24
N ILE A 66 5.79 3.36 -0.72
CA ILE A 66 4.59 3.65 -1.53
C ILE A 66 4.76 4.96 -2.30
N VAL A 67 5.23 6.02 -1.64
CA VAL A 67 5.45 7.32 -2.28
C VAL A 67 6.53 7.23 -3.36
N ALA A 68 7.68 6.62 -3.07
CA ALA A 68 8.77 6.47 -4.03
C ALA A 68 8.36 5.64 -5.26
N ILE A 69 7.64 4.53 -5.06
CA ILE A 69 7.10 3.71 -6.14
C ILE A 69 6.07 4.49 -6.97
N HIS A 70 5.16 5.22 -6.32
CA HIS A 70 4.21 6.08 -7.03
C HIS A 70 4.93 7.13 -7.88
N GLU A 71 5.93 7.83 -7.33
CA GLU A 71 6.73 8.81 -8.07
C GLU A 71 7.49 8.18 -9.25
N PHE A 72 8.06 6.99 -9.06
CA PHE A 72 8.74 6.25 -10.10
C PHE A 72 7.80 5.88 -11.26
N LEU A 73 6.63 5.31 -10.95
CA LEU A 73 5.62 4.93 -11.95
C LEU A 73 4.95 6.15 -12.61
N SER A 74 4.98 7.32 -11.96
CA SER A 74 4.40 8.56 -12.48
C SER A 74 5.23 9.17 -13.61
N LYS A 75 6.49 8.75 -13.77
CA LYS A 75 7.34 9.20 -14.87
C LYS A 75 6.82 8.63 -16.20
N PRO A 76 6.71 9.44 -17.27
CA PRO A 76 6.18 8.98 -18.56
C PRO A 76 6.87 7.72 -19.10
N GLU A 77 8.19 7.63 -18.95
CA GLU A 77 9.01 6.49 -19.37
C GLU A 77 8.65 5.19 -18.63
N ASN A 78 8.10 5.27 -17.43
CA ASN A 78 7.76 4.12 -16.58
C ASN A 78 6.26 3.80 -16.58
N ARG A 79 5.42 4.62 -17.23
CA ARG A 79 3.96 4.45 -17.19
C ARG A 79 3.53 3.07 -17.68
N HIS A 80 4.25 2.52 -18.66
CA HIS A 80 4.01 1.19 -19.20
C HIS A 80 4.08 0.07 -18.14
N LEU A 81 4.88 0.26 -17.08
CA LEU A 81 4.97 -0.69 -15.97
C LEU A 81 3.67 -0.72 -15.18
N LEU A 82 3.10 0.44 -14.88
CA LEU A 82 1.80 0.50 -14.22
C LEU A 82 0.73 -0.13 -15.11
N ASP A 83 0.70 0.19 -16.40
CA ASP A 83 -0.26 -0.40 -17.33
C ASP A 83 -0.14 -1.94 -17.38
N SER A 84 1.08 -2.47 -17.28
CA SER A 84 1.34 -3.91 -17.18
C SER A 84 0.78 -4.53 -15.90
N VAL A 85 0.97 -3.89 -14.73
CA VAL A 85 0.35 -4.31 -13.45
C VAL A 85 -1.16 -4.35 -13.59
N LEU A 86 -1.71 -3.30 -14.20
CA LEU A 86 -3.12 -3.11 -14.47
C LEU A 86 -3.65 -4.01 -15.61
N GLN A 87 -2.83 -4.86 -16.19
CA GLN A 87 -3.26 -5.95 -17.09
C GLN A 87 -3.16 -7.32 -16.42
N GLY A 88 -2.90 -7.35 -15.11
CA GLY A 88 -2.77 -8.58 -14.32
C GLY A 88 -1.37 -9.16 -14.28
N ASN A 89 -0.37 -8.48 -14.83
CA ASN A 89 1.03 -8.93 -14.75
C ASN A 89 1.65 -8.54 -13.41
N VAL A 90 2.63 -9.34 -12.97
CA VAL A 90 3.49 -8.95 -11.84
C VAL A 90 4.64 -8.11 -12.40
N VAL A 91 4.82 -6.92 -11.84
CA VAL A 91 5.95 -6.04 -12.15
C VAL A 91 6.88 -5.97 -10.95
N LYS A 92 8.19 -5.98 -11.22
CA LYS A 92 9.22 -5.82 -10.20
C LYS A 92 9.88 -4.45 -10.36
N VAL A 93 10.06 -3.77 -9.24
CA VAL A 93 10.76 -2.48 -9.13
C VAL A 93 11.76 -2.61 -8.01
N THR A 94 13.02 -2.24 -8.24
CA THR A 94 14.08 -2.35 -7.24
C THR A 94 14.29 -1.03 -6.51
N ASP A 95 14.92 -1.11 -5.34
CA ASP A 95 15.45 0.06 -4.63
C ASP A 95 16.38 0.91 -5.53
N GLY A 96 17.13 0.27 -6.45
CA GLY A 96 17.98 0.96 -7.44
C GLY A 96 17.18 1.75 -8.48
N ASP A 97 15.98 1.28 -8.85
CA ASP A 97 15.10 1.96 -9.80
C ASP A 97 14.45 3.20 -9.19
N ILE A 98 13.98 3.10 -7.94
CA ILE A 98 13.28 4.20 -7.25
C ILE A 98 14.24 5.19 -6.59
N PHE A 99 15.47 4.78 -6.28
CA PHE A 99 16.52 5.63 -5.69
C PHE A 99 17.83 5.61 -6.51
N PRO A 100 17.80 6.10 -7.77
CA PRO A 100 18.96 6.01 -8.65
C PRO A 100 20.18 6.75 -8.07
N GLY A 101 21.33 6.09 -8.10
CA GLY A 101 22.61 6.65 -7.62
C GLY A 101 22.79 6.65 -6.11
N LYS A 102 21.84 6.11 -5.32
CA LYS A 102 22.05 5.87 -3.89
C LYS A 102 22.68 4.50 -3.66
N THR A 103 23.69 4.46 -2.80
CA THR A 103 24.18 3.19 -2.25
C THR A 103 23.22 2.75 -1.16
N ILE A 104 22.70 1.53 -1.30
CA ILE A 104 21.75 0.92 -0.38
C ILE A 104 22.39 -0.39 0.07
N ASP A 105 22.61 -0.52 1.37
CA ASP A 105 23.36 -1.64 1.95
C ASP A 105 22.63 -2.98 1.74
N GLU A 106 21.29 -2.95 1.82
CA GLU A 106 20.41 -4.11 1.63
C GLU A 106 19.31 -3.75 0.63
N PRO A 107 19.58 -3.86 -0.70
CA PRO A 107 18.61 -3.48 -1.71
C PRO A 107 17.45 -4.47 -1.76
N ASN A 108 16.23 -3.94 -1.80
CA ASN A 108 15.01 -4.72 -1.91
C ASN A 108 14.45 -4.68 -3.34
N THR A 109 13.78 -5.76 -3.72
CA THR A 109 12.91 -5.81 -4.90
C THR A 109 11.45 -5.75 -4.43
N TYR A 110 10.71 -4.78 -4.93
CA TYR A 110 9.27 -4.63 -4.71
C TYR A 110 8.52 -5.27 -5.88
N CYS A 111 7.64 -6.21 -5.58
CA CYS A 111 6.74 -6.81 -6.54
C CYS A 111 5.36 -6.12 -6.45
N LEU A 112 4.75 -5.86 -7.61
CA LEU A 112 3.48 -5.19 -7.75
C LEU A 112 2.52 -6.06 -8.55
N ARG A 113 1.27 -6.19 -8.07
CA ARG A 113 0.18 -6.85 -8.82
C ARG A 113 -1.13 -6.16 -8.55
N GLU A 114 -2.03 -6.17 -9.52
CA GLU A 114 -3.43 -5.84 -9.26
C GLU A 114 -4.09 -6.98 -8.47
N VAL A 115 -4.87 -6.64 -7.45
CA VAL A 115 -5.68 -7.60 -6.69
C VAL A 115 -7.16 -7.24 -6.78
N PRO A 116 -8.06 -8.24 -6.76
CA PRO A 116 -9.49 -7.96 -6.75
C PRO A 116 -9.91 -7.34 -5.42
N ARG A 117 -10.99 -6.55 -5.44
CA ARG A 117 -11.60 -5.98 -4.22
C ARG A 117 -11.98 -7.04 -3.18
N SER A 118 -12.19 -8.28 -3.61
CA SER A 118 -12.51 -9.41 -2.75
C SER A 118 -11.32 -9.92 -1.92
N PHE A 119 -10.09 -9.55 -2.28
CA PHE A 119 -8.87 -9.90 -1.56
C PHE A 119 -8.93 -9.34 -0.13
N GLN A 120 -8.57 -10.16 0.87
CA GLN A 120 -8.70 -9.82 2.28
C GLN A 120 -7.83 -8.63 2.66
N GLY A 121 -6.61 -8.53 2.13
CA GLY A 121 -5.76 -7.34 2.31
C GLY A 121 -6.47 -6.07 1.83
N ALA A 122 -7.13 -6.13 0.66
CA ALA A 122 -7.89 -5.01 0.10
C ALA A 122 -9.13 -4.68 0.95
N LYS A 123 -9.84 -5.68 1.48
CA LYS A 123 -10.98 -5.47 2.41
C LYS A 123 -10.56 -4.78 3.70
N MET A 124 -9.40 -5.13 4.25
CA MET A 124 -8.89 -4.54 5.48
C MET A 124 -8.61 -3.03 5.31
N VAL A 125 -8.07 -2.62 4.16
CA VAL A 125 -7.66 -1.23 3.93
C VAL A 125 -8.75 -0.38 3.26
N TYR A 126 -9.67 -0.99 2.52
CA TYR A 126 -10.75 -0.30 1.81
C TYR A 126 -12.14 -0.81 2.20
N PRO A 127 -12.51 -0.86 3.50
CA PRO A 127 -13.76 -1.45 3.96
C PRO A 127 -14.99 -0.71 3.43
N ALA A 128 -14.92 0.62 3.28
CA ALA A 128 -16.02 1.43 2.76
C ALA A 128 -16.35 1.09 1.29
N TYR A 129 -15.38 0.60 0.52
CA TYR A 129 -15.52 0.27 -0.90
C TYR A 129 -15.98 -1.18 -1.14
N GLN A 130 -16.28 -1.91 -0.06
CA GLN A 130 -16.94 -3.21 -0.07
C GLN A 130 -18.46 -3.08 -0.07
N ASP A 131 -18.97 -1.88 0.21
CA ASP A 131 -20.40 -1.60 0.22
C ASP A 131 -20.94 -1.51 -1.23
N GLU A 132 -22.03 -2.23 -1.49
CA GLU A 132 -22.78 -2.23 -2.74
C GLU A 132 -23.35 -0.83 -3.08
N THR A 133 -23.35 0.09 -2.11
CA THR A 133 -23.71 1.51 -2.31
C THR A 133 -22.70 2.32 -3.12
N TYR A 134 -21.47 1.81 -3.33
CA TYR A 134 -20.55 2.45 -4.26
C TYR A 134 -21.06 2.31 -5.70
N PRO A 135 -21.22 3.42 -6.45
CA PRO A 135 -21.89 3.40 -7.74
C PRO A 135 -21.32 2.33 -8.67
N GLU A 136 -22.22 1.51 -9.21
CA GLU A 136 -21.92 0.52 -10.24
C GLU A 136 -21.23 1.25 -11.41
N GLY A 137 -19.93 0.98 -11.61
CA GLY A 137 -19.05 1.72 -12.54
C GLY A 137 -17.82 2.35 -11.89
N THR A 138 -17.78 2.48 -10.57
CA THR A 138 -16.58 2.90 -9.82
C THR A 138 -15.58 1.74 -9.81
N LYS A 139 -14.71 1.68 -10.82
CA LYS A 139 -13.64 0.67 -10.90
C LYS A 139 -12.49 1.05 -9.96
N LEU A 140 -12.70 0.93 -8.65
CA LEU A 140 -11.58 0.99 -7.71
C LEU A 140 -10.58 -0.11 -8.08
N ARG A 141 -9.39 0.31 -8.47
CA ARG A 141 -8.26 -0.58 -8.80
C ARG A 141 -7.29 -0.57 -7.65
N ILE A 142 -6.81 -1.75 -7.29
CA ILE A 142 -6.01 -1.93 -6.08
C ILE A 142 -4.76 -2.67 -6.47
N VAL A 143 -3.61 -2.08 -6.20
CA VAL A 143 -2.30 -2.66 -6.41
C VAL A 143 -1.71 -3.05 -5.07
N GLN A 144 -1.45 -4.34 -4.91
CA GLN A 144 -0.65 -4.84 -3.80
C GLN A 144 0.82 -4.68 -4.13
N ILE A 145 1.60 -4.25 -3.14
CA ILE A 145 3.05 -4.22 -3.13
C ILE A 145 3.53 -5.22 -2.07
N TRP A 146 4.52 -6.05 -2.41
CA TRP A 146 5.22 -6.90 -1.44
C TRP A 146 6.71 -6.95 -1.75
N VAL A 147 7.51 -7.38 -0.78
CA VAL A 147 8.96 -7.56 -0.96
C VAL A 147 9.22 -8.95 -1.54
N GLU A 148 10.09 -9.04 -2.54
CA GLU A 148 10.51 -10.33 -3.07
C GLU A 148 11.12 -11.22 -1.97
N GLY A 149 10.59 -12.44 -1.83
CA GLY A 149 10.94 -13.36 -0.74
C GLY A 149 9.97 -13.34 0.45
N ASP A 150 9.05 -12.37 0.52
CA ASP A 150 7.92 -12.38 1.45
C ASP A 150 6.69 -13.00 0.79
N ASP A 151 6.69 -14.33 0.72
CA ASP A 151 5.62 -15.09 0.06
C ASP A 151 4.31 -15.08 0.87
N TYR A 152 4.37 -14.85 2.18
CA TYR A 152 3.19 -14.77 3.06
C TYR A 152 2.29 -13.59 2.70
N ALA A 153 2.89 -12.44 2.39
CA ALA A 153 2.16 -11.26 1.95
C ALA A 153 1.31 -11.51 0.68
N ILE A 154 1.60 -12.56 -0.09
CA ILE A 154 0.86 -12.88 -1.32
C ILE A 154 -0.46 -13.61 -1.01
N GLU A 155 -0.57 -14.24 0.15
CA GLU A 155 -1.69 -15.12 0.48
C GLU A 155 -2.91 -14.35 0.99
N ASP A 156 -4.10 -14.70 0.50
CA ASP A 156 -5.36 -14.11 0.96
C ASP A 156 -5.64 -14.45 2.43
N ASP A 157 -5.25 -15.66 2.84
CA ASP A 157 -5.46 -16.18 4.20
C ASP A 157 -4.58 -15.51 5.24
N TYR A 158 -3.40 -15.01 4.85
CA TYR A 158 -2.53 -14.25 5.72
C TYR A 158 -3.20 -12.97 6.27
N TYR A 159 -4.07 -12.34 5.46
CA TYR A 159 -4.85 -11.18 5.87
C TYR A 159 -6.16 -11.56 6.60
N ARG A 160 -6.56 -12.83 6.57
CA ARG A 160 -7.84 -13.29 7.13
C ARG A 160 -7.77 -13.30 8.67
N GLY A 161 -8.62 -12.49 9.31
CA GLY A 161 -8.64 -12.38 10.76
C GLY A 161 -7.51 -11.51 11.33
N GLY A 162 -6.89 -10.71 10.46
CA GLY A 162 -5.79 -9.80 10.74
C GLY A 162 -4.42 -10.46 10.60
N VAL A 163 -3.45 -9.69 10.10
CA VAL A 163 -2.02 -10.04 10.07
C VAL A 163 -1.55 -10.37 11.50
N ARG A 164 -0.84 -11.48 11.69
CA ARG A 164 -0.32 -11.91 13.00
C ARG A 164 1.15 -12.31 12.87
N TRP A 165 1.89 -12.14 13.96
CA TRP A 165 3.26 -12.63 14.13
C TRP A 165 3.27 -14.06 14.68
#